data_AF-A0A935X1W5-F1
#
_entry.id   AF-A0A935X1W5-F1
#
_cell.length_a   1.000
_cell.length_b   1.000
_cell.length_c   1.000
_cell.angle_alpha   90.00
_cell.angle_beta   90.00
_cell.angle_gamma   90.00
#
_symmetry.space_group_name_H-M   'P 1'
#
loop_
_entity.id
_entity.type
_entity.pdbx_description
1 polymer ?
#
loop_
_entity_poly.entity_id
_entity_poly.type
_entity_poly.pdbx_seq_one_letter_code
_entity_poly.pdbx_strand_id
1 'polypeptide(L)'
;MRCLGPCLALVVSAWAWSGESSSLWAATPDAASHLLKGAELFRDGAFESAVVEFQVAERLDAATSEASWYLAASLTQVGRFEEAVAVFSRAARLSPVYRDVLLDYYFAVACAETGLSLMAEGLLAGVEARGGPKIRAQASALRIALLRRERERPWSDARVLKTIERGTSARRARDLDYARLCFLEALAGARLVRSDALEKRTTNEILSLEQALKASEEAPDQKTAPKANNPAAKANNAAAKANNAAAKANNAAAKANGRPAADTGAAVNAGAAADTGAAADPGGAADTGATADAGDSAR
;
A
#
# COMPACT_ATOMS: atom_id res chain seq x y z
N MET A 1 46.73 -64.62 -6.21
CA MET A 1 47.68 -64.78 -5.07
C MET A 1 48.33 -63.43 -4.79
N ARG A 2 48.29 -63.00 -3.51
CA ARG A 2 49.08 -61.91 -2.87
C ARG A 2 48.66 -60.48 -3.27
N CYS A 3 47.88 -59.77 -2.44
CA CYS A 3 48.24 -59.12 -1.15
C CYS A 3 49.41 -58.13 -1.28
N LEU A 4 49.15 -56.84 -1.09
CA LEU A 4 49.65 -56.01 0.03
C LEU A 4 49.28 -54.52 -0.19
N GLY A 5 48.53 -53.92 0.75
CA GLY A 5 48.83 -52.54 1.18
C GLY A 5 50.05 -52.55 2.12
N PRO A 6 50.56 -51.41 2.66
CA PRO A 6 49.73 -50.46 3.43
C PRO A 6 50.17 -48.96 3.45
N CYS A 7 49.27 -48.13 4.00
CA CYS A 7 49.45 -46.99 4.92
C CYS A 7 50.67 -46.04 4.82
N LEU A 8 50.42 -44.73 4.69
CA LEU A 8 50.49 -43.79 5.84
C LEU A 8 50.05 -42.36 5.46
N ALA A 9 49.22 -41.81 6.32
CA ALA A 9 48.72 -40.44 6.34
C ALA A 9 49.82 -39.43 6.67
N LEU A 10 49.75 -38.24 6.06
CA LEU A 10 50.13 -37.00 6.73
C LEU A 10 49.08 -35.93 6.49
N VAL A 11 48.77 -35.28 7.60
CA VAL A 11 47.72 -34.34 7.91
C VAL A 11 48.36 -32.97 8.13
N VAL A 12 47.63 -31.88 7.79
CA VAL A 12 47.81 -30.47 8.20
C VAL A 12 48.99 -29.75 7.53
N SER A 13 48.78 -28.68 6.76
CA SER A 13 48.47 -27.36 7.33
C SER A 13 47.96 -26.40 6.24
N ALA A 14 46.80 -25.80 6.45
CA ALA A 14 46.65 -24.41 6.89
C ALA A 14 46.89 -23.38 5.78
N TRP A 15 45.89 -23.20 4.93
CA TRP A 15 45.56 -21.88 4.40
C TRP A 15 44.32 -21.43 5.16
N ALA A 16 44.58 -20.82 6.31
CA ALA A 16 43.61 -20.00 7.01
C ALA A 16 43.32 -18.79 6.12
N TRP A 17 42.32 -18.89 5.25
CA TRP A 17 41.66 -17.73 4.68
C TRP A 17 40.31 -17.59 5.39
N SER A 18 40.41 -16.92 6.53
CA SER A 18 39.29 -16.28 7.21
C SER A 18 38.62 -15.31 6.25
N GLY A 19 37.45 -15.68 5.76
CA GLY A 19 36.58 -14.83 4.96
C GLY A 19 35.15 -15.26 5.20
N GLU A 20 34.58 -14.74 6.29
CA GLU A 20 33.14 -14.75 6.56
C GLU A 20 32.38 -14.39 5.29
N SER A 21 31.80 -15.42 4.67
CA SER A 21 30.93 -15.29 3.51
C SER A 21 29.60 -15.96 3.84
N SER A 22 29.03 -15.58 4.98
CA SER A 22 27.77 -16.16 5.49
C SER A 22 26.79 -15.11 6.03
N SER A 23 26.90 -13.83 5.66
CA SER A 23 25.97 -12.80 6.16
C SER A 23 25.71 -11.62 5.21
N LEU A 24 25.68 -11.84 3.89
CA LEU A 24 25.38 -10.77 2.93
C LEU A 24 23.89 -10.36 2.84
N TRP A 25 23.00 -10.98 3.60
CA TRP A 25 21.57 -10.61 3.65
C TRP A 25 20.88 -11.02 4.96
N ALA A 26 21.62 -11.38 6.00
CA ALA A 26 21.00 -11.64 7.30
C ALA A 26 20.43 -10.31 7.81
N ALA A 27 19.10 -10.22 7.92
CA ALA A 27 18.41 -9.09 8.51
C ALA A 27 19.16 -8.68 9.77
N THR A 28 19.64 -7.43 9.81
CA THR A 28 20.35 -6.96 11.00
C THR A 28 19.43 -7.13 12.22
N PRO A 29 19.93 -7.58 13.38
CA PRO A 29 19.11 -7.73 14.58
C PRO A 29 18.30 -6.47 14.90
N ASP A 30 18.84 -5.30 14.54
CA ASP A 30 18.19 -4.00 14.67
C ASP A 30 16.96 -3.87 13.74
N ALA A 31 17.05 -4.26 12.47
CA ALA A 31 15.92 -4.25 11.53
C ALA A 31 14.77 -5.15 12.00
N ALA A 32 15.09 -6.38 12.44
CA ALA A 32 14.11 -7.31 12.98
C ALA A 32 13.47 -6.80 14.29
N SER A 33 14.24 -6.13 15.15
CA SER A 33 13.71 -5.51 16.37
C SER A 33 12.71 -4.38 16.05
N HIS A 34 13.04 -3.51 15.10
CA HIS A 34 12.14 -2.46 14.64
C HIS A 34 10.87 -3.03 13.98
N LEU A 35 11.00 -4.12 13.23
CA LEU A 35 9.85 -4.82 12.65
C LEU A 35 8.90 -5.38 13.73
N LEU A 36 9.44 -6.09 14.73
CA LEU A 36 8.63 -6.65 15.82
C LEU A 36 7.94 -5.55 16.62
N LYS A 37 8.65 -4.47 16.95
CA LYS A 37 8.09 -3.32 17.65
C LYS A 37 7.00 -2.63 16.83
N GLY A 38 7.21 -2.48 15.52
CA GLY A 38 6.19 -1.97 14.61
C GLY A 38 4.94 -2.85 14.61
N ALA A 39 5.09 -4.17 14.60
CA ALA A 39 3.99 -5.13 14.64
C ALA A 39 3.20 -5.06 15.96
N GLU A 40 3.89 -4.88 17.10
CA GLU A 40 3.24 -4.65 18.39
C GLU A 40 2.41 -3.36 18.37
N LEU A 41 2.99 -2.26 17.89
CA LEU A 41 2.29 -0.98 17.76
C LEU A 41 1.10 -1.06 16.80
N PHE A 42 1.24 -1.80 15.71
CA PHE A 42 0.15 -2.04 14.75
C PHE A 42 -1.01 -2.79 15.41
N ARG A 43 -0.71 -3.83 16.18
CA ARG A 43 -1.71 -4.59 16.94
C ARG A 43 -2.40 -3.75 18.01
N ASP A 44 -1.67 -2.84 18.63
CA ASP A 44 -2.18 -1.93 19.66
C ASP A 44 -2.95 -0.72 19.06
N GLY A 45 -3.04 -0.63 17.72
CA GLY A 45 -3.72 0.46 17.00
C GLY A 45 -2.93 1.77 16.95
N ALA A 46 -1.66 1.76 17.39
CA ALA A 46 -0.77 2.91 17.34
C ALA A 46 -0.13 3.07 15.94
N PHE A 47 -0.96 3.20 14.91
CA PHE A 47 -0.54 3.11 13.51
C PHE A 47 0.52 4.13 13.10
N GLU A 48 0.44 5.38 13.57
CA GLU A 48 1.47 6.40 13.26
C GLU A 48 2.84 6.05 13.83
N SER A 49 2.87 5.47 15.04
CA SER A 49 4.12 5.00 15.62
C SER A 49 4.63 3.74 14.89
N ALA A 50 3.72 2.87 14.47
CA ALA A 50 4.05 1.69 13.66
C ALA A 50 4.69 2.07 12.32
N VAL A 51 4.15 3.10 11.63
CA VAL A 51 4.74 3.66 10.39
C VAL A 51 6.21 4.01 10.60
N VAL A 52 6.54 4.71 11.69
CA VAL A 52 7.92 5.12 11.97
C VAL A 52 8.83 3.91 12.16
N GLU A 53 8.41 2.92 12.95
CA GLU A 53 9.21 1.72 13.21
C GLU A 53 9.41 0.88 11.94
N PHE A 54 8.37 0.70 11.12
CA PHE A 54 8.49 -0.02 9.84
C PHE A 54 9.35 0.73 8.82
N GLN A 55 9.29 2.07 8.77
CA GLN A 55 10.21 2.87 7.94
C GLN A 55 11.67 2.76 8.39
N VAL A 56 11.92 2.58 9.69
CA VAL A 56 13.27 2.32 10.19
C VAL A 56 13.70 0.90 9.80
N ALA A 57 12.85 -0.11 9.98
CA ALA A 57 13.14 -1.47 9.57
C ALA A 57 13.47 -1.58 8.07
N GLU A 58 12.68 -0.94 7.20
CA GLU A 58 12.92 -0.91 5.74
C GLU A 58 14.22 -0.18 5.36
N ARG A 59 14.63 0.86 6.10
CA ARG A 59 15.90 1.57 5.87
C ARG A 59 17.12 0.77 6.32
N LEU A 60 16.99 0.02 7.42
CA LEU A 60 18.06 -0.81 7.96
C LEU A 60 18.28 -2.05 7.10
N ASP A 61 17.19 -2.65 6.62
CA ASP A 61 17.23 -3.74 5.68
C ASP A 61 16.14 -3.60 4.60
N ALA A 62 16.57 -3.12 3.44
CA ALA A 62 15.72 -2.98 2.27
C ALA A 62 15.26 -4.33 1.68
N ALA A 63 15.83 -5.46 2.12
CA ALA A 63 15.40 -6.80 1.71
C ALA A 63 14.27 -7.37 2.59
N THR A 64 13.95 -6.73 3.72
CA THR A 64 12.84 -7.17 4.58
C THR A 64 11.50 -6.75 3.96
N SER A 65 11.00 -7.55 3.00
CA SER A 65 9.72 -7.29 2.34
C SER A 65 8.54 -7.20 3.32
N GLU A 66 8.62 -7.89 4.45
CA GLU A 66 7.61 -7.90 5.50
C GLU A 66 7.36 -6.50 6.10
N ALA A 67 8.43 -5.73 6.32
CA ALA A 67 8.32 -4.37 6.84
C ALA A 67 7.57 -3.45 5.87
N SER A 68 7.81 -3.58 4.56
CA SER A 68 7.11 -2.78 3.55
C SER A 68 5.61 -3.10 3.50
N TRP A 69 5.22 -4.38 3.65
CA TRP A 69 3.81 -4.79 3.71
C TRP A 69 3.08 -4.19 4.91
N TYR A 70 3.67 -4.28 6.11
CA TYR A 70 3.06 -3.70 7.31
C TYR A 70 3.16 -2.16 7.36
N LEU A 71 4.19 -1.57 6.77
CA LEU A 71 4.26 -0.12 6.54
C LEU A 71 3.06 0.35 5.72
N ALA A 72 2.79 -0.31 4.59
CA ALA A 72 1.67 0.03 3.73
C ALA A 72 0.32 -0.16 4.44
N ALA A 73 0.15 -1.25 5.20
CA ALA A 73 -1.05 -1.46 6.02
C ALA A 73 -1.24 -0.36 7.07
N SER A 74 -0.16 0.06 7.73
CA SER A 74 -0.19 1.15 8.71
C SER A 74 -0.54 2.49 8.05
N LEU A 75 0.01 2.78 6.86
CA LEU A 75 -0.33 3.96 6.07
C LEU A 75 -1.80 3.98 5.66
N THR A 76 -2.38 2.82 5.30
CA THR A 76 -3.83 2.70 5.04
C THR A 76 -4.64 3.08 6.27
N GLN A 77 -4.27 2.61 7.45
CA GLN A 77 -5.00 2.92 8.70
C GLN A 77 -4.90 4.40 9.11
N VAL A 78 -3.80 5.06 8.74
CA VAL A 78 -3.60 6.50 8.95
C VAL A 78 -4.33 7.35 7.88
N GLY A 79 -4.81 6.74 6.79
CA GLY A 79 -5.50 7.43 5.70
C GLY A 79 -4.58 7.96 4.59
N ARG A 80 -3.29 7.58 4.61
CA ARG A 80 -2.30 7.93 3.57
C ARG A 80 -2.35 6.93 2.42
N PHE A 81 -3.49 6.89 1.72
CA PHE A 81 -3.81 5.81 0.78
C PHE A 81 -2.92 5.76 -0.46
N GLU A 82 -2.58 6.91 -1.07
CA GLU A 82 -1.72 6.93 -2.27
C GLU A 82 -0.33 6.38 -1.98
N GLU A 83 0.26 6.79 -0.86
CA GLU A 83 1.54 6.24 -0.38
C GLU A 83 1.42 4.75 -0.04
N ALA A 84 0.33 4.33 0.60
CA ALA A 84 0.08 2.93 0.90
C ALA A 84 0.04 2.08 -0.38
N VAL A 85 -0.68 2.52 -1.42
CA VAL A 85 -0.73 1.82 -2.71
C VAL A 85 0.66 1.72 -3.33
N ALA A 86 1.45 2.81 -3.31
CA ALA A 86 2.82 2.78 -3.85
C ALA A 86 3.71 1.75 -3.12
N VAL A 87 3.68 1.73 -1.78
CA VAL A 87 4.46 0.79 -0.97
C VAL A 87 3.96 -0.65 -1.16
N PHE A 88 2.64 -0.90 -1.17
CA PHE A 88 2.07 -2.21 -1.46
C PHE A 88 2.46 -2.73 -2.84
N SER A 89 2.43 -1.85 -3.85
CA SER A 89 2.80 -2.19 -5.23
C SER A 89 4.26 -2.63 -5.33
N ARG A 90 5.15 -1.87 -4.68
CA ARG A 90 6.57 -2.22 -4.59
C ARG A 90 6.77 -3.54 -3.83
N ALA A 91 6.13 -3.71 -2.67
CA ALA A 91 6.23 -4.92 -1.88
C ALA A 91 5.73 -6.16 -2.64
N ALA A 92 4.64 -6.03 -3.40
CA ALA A 92 4.11 -7.08 -4.26
C ALA A 92 5.02 -7.48 -5.40
N ARG A 93 5.82 -6.55 -5.96
CA ARG A 93 6.83 -6.88 -6.97
C ARG A 93 8.03 -7.59 -6.35
N LEU A 94 8.50 -7.13 -5.19
CA LEU A 94 9.74 -7.62 -4.57
C LEU A 94 9.56 -8.98 -3.87
N SER A 95 8.43 -9.20 -3.20
CA SER A 95 8.10 -10.50 -2.59
C SER A 95 6.63 -10.84 -2.82
N PRO A 96 6.33 -11.63 -3.87
CA PRO A 96 4.99 -12.13 -4.11
C PRO A 96 4.50 -13.10 -3.01
N VAL A 97 5.41 -13.64 -2.20
CA VAL A 97 5.15 -14.76 -1.27
C VAL A 97 4.69 -14.29 0.12
N TYR A 98 5.04 -13.07 0.54
CA TYR A 98 4.74 -12.55 1.90
C TYR A 98 3.33 -11.92 2.04
N ARG A 99 2.37 -12.31 1.21
CA ARG A 99 1.05 -11.67 1.17
C ARG A 99 0.02 -12.50 1.91
N ASP A 100 -0.32 -12.10 3.13
CA ASP A 100 -1.46 -12.66 3.86
C ASP A 100 -2.80 -12.01 3.45
N VAL A 101 -3.90 -12.63 3.86
CA VAL A 101 -5.26 -12.20 3.50
C VAL A 101 -5.62 -10.83 4.10
N LEU A 102 -5.05 -10.48 5.26
CA LEU A 102 -5.32 -9.21 5.92
C LEU A 102 -4.59 -8.06 5.21
N LEU A 103 -3.35 -8.29 4.76
CA LEU A 103 -2.59 -7.36 3.93
C LEU A 103 -3.26 -7.14 2.58
N ASP A 104 -3.78 -8.20 1.95
CA ASP A 104 -4.60 -8.07 0.74
C ASP A 104 -5.85 -7.20 0.98
N TYR A 105 -6.49 -7.34 2.13
CA TYR A 105 -7.63 -6.50 2.50
C TYR A 105 -7.22 -5.02 2.65
N TYR A 106 -6.12 -4.73 3.36
CA TYR A 106 -5.65 -3.34 3.49
C TYR A 106 -5.19 -2.73 2.16
N PHE A 107 -4.62 -3.54 1.28
CA PHE A 107 -4.27 -3.10 -0.06
C PHE A 107 -5.53 -2.81 -0.89
N ALA A 108 -6.56 -3.65 -0.77
CA ALA A 108 -7.85 -3.40 -1.41
C ALA A 108 -8.52 -2.12 -0.91
N VAL A 109 -8.48 -1.85 0.40
CA VAL A 109 -8.97 -0.59 0.98
C VAL A 109 -8.21 0.60 0.40
N ALA A 110 -6.87 0.56 0.36
CA ALA A 110 -6.08 1.63 -0.23
C ALA A 110 -6.40 1.85 -1.71
N CYS A 111 -6.59 0.78 -2.48
CA CYS A 111 -7.03 0.87 -3.88
C CYS A 111 -8.44 1.47 -4.01
N ALA A 112 -9.37 1.08 -3.15
CA ALA A 112 -10.75 1.58 -3.14
C ALA A 112 -10.81 3.09 -2.90
N GLU A 113 -10.06 3.57 -1.91
CA GLU A 113 -10.03 4.99 -1.52
C GLU A 113 -9.30 5.85 -2.55
N THR A 114 -8.21 5.35 -3.14
CA THR A 114 -7.53 6.03 -4.26
C THR A 114 -8.32 5.98 -5.56
N GLY A 115 -9.39 5.20 -5.67
CA GLY A 115 -10.19 5.08 -6.89
C GLY A 115 -9.57 4.16 -7.96
N LEU A 116 -8.79 3.17 -7.53
CA LEU A 116 -8.41 1.98 -8.30
C LEU A 116 -9.44 0.88 -8.01
N SER A 117 -10.68 1.06 -8.48
CA SER A 117 -11.81 0.25 -8.05
C SER A 117 -11.84 -1.15 -8.64
N LEU A 118 -11.35 -1.35 -9.86
CA LEU A 118 -11.24 -2.68 -10.48
C LEU A 118 -10.15 -3.50 -9.79
N MET A 119 -9.00 -2.89 -9.48
CA MET A 119 -7.97 -3.52 -8.66
C MET A 119 -8.46 -3.86 -7.26
N ALA A 120 -9.18 -2.94 -6.60
CA ALA A 120 -9.78 -3.18 -5.29
C ALA A 120 -10.75 -4.37 -5.32
N GLU A 121 -11.59 -4.44 -6.36
CA GLU A 121 -12.56 -5.52 -6.56
C GLU A 121 -11.88 -6.89 -6.67
N GLY A 122 -10.84 -7.00 -7.51
CA GLY A 122 -10.11 -8.26 -7.68
C GLY A 122 -9.40 -8.72 -6.40
N LEU A 123 -8.82 -7.79 -5.64
CA LEU A 123 -8.22 -8.10 -4.34
C LEU A 123 -9.27 -8.58 -3.33
N LEU A 124 -10.42 -7.90 -3.25
CA LEU A 124 -11.51 -8.29 -2.34
C LEU A 124 -12.08 -9.67 -2.67
N ALA A 125 -12.24 -9.99 -3.97
CA ALA A 125 -12.64 -11.33 -4.38
C ALA A 125 -11.65 -12.41 -3.89
N GLY A 126 -10.34 -12.11 -3.95
CA GLY A 126 -9.30 -12.98 -3.39
C GLY A 126 -9.38 -13.13 -1.86
N VAL A 127 -9.68 -12.03 -1.16
CA VAL A 127 -9.87 -12.02 0.31
C VAL A 127 -11.11 -12.84 0.69
N GLU A 128 -12.20 -12.73 -0.04
CA GLU A 128 -13.42 -13.52 0.17
C GLU A 128 -13.17 -15.02 -0.03
N ALA A 129 -12.34 -15.38 -1.01
CA ALA A 129 -12.03 -16.79 -1.29
C ALA A 129 -11.12 -17.44 -0.22
N ARG A 130 -10.15 -16.69 0.33
CA ARG A 130 -9.13 -17.23 1.25
C ARG A 130 -9.36 -16.90 2.73
N GLY A 131 -10.19 -15.90 3.03
CA GLY A 131 -10.32 -15.32 4.36
C GLY A 131 -11.18 -16.12 5.34
N GLY A 132 -10.93 -15.90 6.63
CA GLY A 132 -11.82 -16.33 7.71
C GLY A 132 -13.13 -15.53 7.76
N PRO A 133 -14.14 -15.97 8.53
CA PRO A 133 -15.50 -15.42 8.47
C PRO A 133 -15.57 -13.90 8.70
N LYS A 134 -14.77 -13.37 9.63
CA LYS A 134 -14.73 -11.94 9.95
C LYS A 134 -14.23 -11.09 8.78
N ILE A 135 -13.07 -11.42 8.22
CA ILE A 135 -12.46 -10.64 7.14
C ILE A 135 -13.25 -10.78 5.83
N ARG A 136 -13.87 -11.95 5.58
CA ARG A 136 -14.77 -12.12 4.43
C ARG A 136 -15.97 -11.20 4.53
N ALA A 137 -16.64 -11.12 5.69
CA ALA A 137 -17.77 -10.21 5.86
C ALA A 137 -17.37 -8.75 5.63
N GLN A 138 -16.20 -8.34 6.12
CA GLN A 138 -15.65 -7.00 5.88
C GLN A 138 -15.35 -6.76 4.39
N ALA A 139 -14.77 -7.74 3.70
CA ALA A 139 -14.50 -7.65 2.26
C ALA A 139 -15.79 -7.54 1.44
N SER A 140 -16.80 -8.35 1.75
CA SER A 140 -18.10 -8.31 1.08
C SER A 140 -18.82 -6.98 1.27
N ALA A 141 -18.80 -6.43 2.49
CA ALA A 141 -19.38 -5.12 2.76
C ALA A 141 -18.72 -4.02 1.90
N LEU A 142 -17.39 -4.02 1.83
CA LEU A 142 -16.65 -3.06 1.01
C LEU A 142 -16.91 -3.26 -0.49
N ARG A 143 -16.95 -4.50 -0.96
CA ARG A 143 -17.24 -4.83 -2.37
C ARG A 143 -18.64 -4.35 -2.77
N ILE A 144 -19.64 -4.52 -1.92
CA ILE A 144 -21.01 -4.00 -2.14
C ILE A 144 -21.01 -2.46 -2.18
N ALA A 145 -20.24 -1.79 -1.33
CA ALA A 145 -20.10 -0.33 -1.36
C ALA A 145 -19.44 0.16 -2.66
N LEU A 146 -18.38 -0.51 -3.10
CA LEU A 146 -17.70 -0.23 -4.38
C LEU A 146 -18.65 -0.41 -5.56
N LEU A 147 -19.36 -1.53 -5.65
CA LEU A 147 -20.31 -1.78 -6.75
C LEU A 147 -21.43 -0.73 -6.84
N ARG A 148 -21.89 -0.21 -5.68
CA ARG A 148 -22.84 0.91 -5.66
C ARG A 148 -22.23 2.18 -6.26
N ARG A 149 -21.01 2.54 -5.85
CA ARG A 149 -20.28 3.70 -6.41
C ARG A 149 -20.03 3.55 -7.92
N GLU A 150 -19.68 2.36 -8.38
CA GLU A 150 -19.45 2.07 -9.80
C GLU A 150 -20.74 2.13 -10.63
N ARG A 151 -21.88 1.76 -10.03
CA ARG A 151 -23.19 1.92 -10.67
C ARG A 151 -23.57 3.39 -10.85
N GLU A 152 -23.24 4.24 -9.87
CA GLU A 152 -23.50 5.68 -9.92
C GLU A 152 -22.55 6.42 -10.86
N ARG A 153 -21.30 5.96 -10.96
CA ARG A 153 -20.25 6.57 -11.79
C ARG A 153 -19.63 5.52 -12.71
N PRO A 154 -20.33 5.08 -13.76
CA PRO A 154 -19.83 4.03 -14.64
C PRO A 154 -18.54 4.44 -15.34
N TRP A 155 -17.81 3.43 -15.83
CA TRP A 155 -16.67 3.65 -16.70
C TRP A 155 -17.10 4.35 -18.00
N SER A 156 -16.32 5.34 -18.40
CA SER A 156 -16.46 6.12 -19.62
C SER A 156 -15.08 6.48 -20.15
N ASP A 157 -14.99 6.86 -21.43
CA ASP A 157 -13.71 7.29 -22.03
C ASP A 157 -13.06 8.43 -21.22
N ALA A 158 -13.86 9.39 -20.74
CA ALA A 158 -13.38 10.48 -19.88
C ALA A 158 -12.77 9.97 -18.57
N ARG A 159 -13.38 8.97 -17.94
CA ARG A 159 -12.85 8.34 -16.71
C ARG A 159 -11.55 7.59 -16.98
N VAL A 160 -11.46 6.87 -18.10
CA VAL A 160 -10.23 6.19 -18.54
C VAL A 160 -9.11 7.19 -18.80
N LEU A 161 -9.40 8.30 -19.48
CA LEU A 161 -8.40 9.36 -19.70
C LEU A 161 -7.90 9.96 -18.39
N LYS A 162 -8.79 10.20 -17.42
CA LYS A 162 -8.40 10.69 -16.09
C LYS A 162 -7.50 9.69 -15.33
N THR A 163 -7.74 8.38 -15.45
CA THR A 163 -6.86 7.38 -14.82
C THR A 163 -5.51 7.27 -15.51
N ILE A 164 -5.46 7.45 -16.84
CA ILE A 164 -4.21 7.60 -17.61
C ILE A 164 -3.43 8.82 -17.12
N GLU A 165 -4.08 9.97 -16.98
CA GLU A 165 -3.43 11.21 -16.49
C GLU A 165 -2.82 11.03 -15.11
N ARG A 166 -3.54 10.35 -14.20
CA ARG A 166 -2.99 9.97 -12.88
C ARG A 166 -1.75 9.10 -13.01
N GLY A 167 -1.78 8.07 -13.86
CA GLY A 167 -0.62 7.23 -14.14
C GLY A 167 0.57 8.01 -14.72
N THR A 168 0.32 8.93 -15.64
CA THR A 168 1.38 9.79 -16.21
C THR A 168 1.97 10.74 -15.16
N SER A 169 1.16 11.25 -14.23
CA SER A 169 1.61 12.11 -13.15
C SER A 169 2.48 11.34 -12.15
N ALA A 170 2.06 10.15 -11.75
CA ALA A 170 2.87 9.23 -10.93
C ALA A 170 4.20 8.86 -11.59
N ARG A 171 4.18 8.60 -12.90
CA ARG A 171 5.41 8.33 -13.67
C ARG A 171 6.37 9.52 -13.64
N ARG A 172 5.87 10.75 -13.76
CA ARG A 172 6.68 11.98 -13.63
C ARG A 172 7.27 12.14 -12.23
N ALA A 173 6.53 11.75 -11.21
CA ALA A 173 6.98 11.73 -9.81
C ALA A 173 7.97 10.59 -9.48
N ARG A 174 8.33 9.73 -10.44
CA ARG A 174 9.18 8.53 -10.28
C ARG A 174 8.56 7.40 -9.47
N ASP A 175 7.26 7.46 -9.19
CA ASP A 175 6.51 6.35 -8.57
C ASP A 175 6.06 5.35 -9.64
N LEU A 176 7.03 4.63 -10.21
CA LEU A 176 6.81 3.71 -11.33
C LEU A 176 5.84 2.57 -10.99
N ASP A 177 5.86 2.10 -9.74
CA ASP A 177 4.96 1.10 -9.19
C ASP A 177 3.49 1.54 -9.20
N TYR A 178 3.24 2.73 -8.65
CA TYR A 178 1.89 3.31 -8.61
C TYR A 178 1.40 3.67 -10.01
N ALA A 179 2.28 4.20 -10.85
CA ALA A 179 1.99 4.48 -12.26
C ALA A 179 1.52 3.21 -12.97
N ARG A 180 2.23 2.09 -12.80
CA ARG A 180 1.88 0.80 -13.40
C ARG A 180 0.46 0.37 -13.02
N LEU A 181 0.07 0.46 -11.75
CA LEU A 181 -1.29 0.13 -11.34
C LEU A 181 -2.35 1.03 -11.98
N CYS A 182 -2.09 2.34 -12.06
CA CYS A 182 -3.00 3.27 -12.72
C CYS A 182 -3.21 2.93 -14.20
N PHE A 183 -2.16 2.53 -14.91
CA PHE A 183 -2.29 2.13 -16.31
C PHE A 183 -2.99 0.78 -16.50
N LEU A 184 -2.76 -0.18 -15.59
CA LEU A 184 -3.49 -1.46 -15.61
C LEU A 184 -4.99 -1.26 -15.35
N GLU A 185 -5.34 -0.40 -14.39
CA GLU A 185 -6.71 0.01 -14.13
C GLU A 185 -7.33 0.70 -15.36
N ALA A 186 -6.59 1.62 -16.00
CA ALA A 186 -7.04 2.32 -17.20
C ALA A 186 -7.25 1.37 -18.39
N LEU A 187 -6.37 0.37 -18.56
CA LEU A 187 -6.51 -0.65 -19.59
C LEU A 187 -7.78 -1.49 -19.37
N ALA A 188 -8.03 -1.93 -18.13
CA ALA A 188 -9.24 -2.65 -17.80
C ALA A 188 -10.50 -1.78 -18.04
N GLY A 189 -10.44 -0.50 -17.67
CA GLY A 189 -11.48 0.48 -17.98
C GLY A 189 -11.74 0.67 -19.47
N ALA A 190 -10.68 0.77 -20.28
CA ALA A 190 -10.77 0.90 -21.74
C ALA A 190 -11.50 -0.31 -22.36
N ARG A 191 -11.22 -1.52 -21.85
CA ARG A 191 -11.92 -2.75 -22.27
C ARG A 191 -13.39 -2.75 -21.89
N LEU A 192 -13.74 -2.27 -20.69
CA LEU A 192 -15.14 -2.16 -20.25
C LEU A 192 -15.94 -1.21 -21.16
N VAL A 193 -15.33 -0.10 -21.60
CA VAL A 193 -15.96 0.87 -22.50
C VAL A 193 -15.86 0.44 -23.98
N ARG A 194 -15.09 -0.61 -24.30
CA ARG A 194 -14.84 -1.13 -25.65
C ARG A 194 -14.17 -0.11 -26.58
N SER A 195 -13.19 0.62 -26.06
CA SER A 195 -12.43 1.65 -26.80
C SER A 195 -11.06 1.13 -27.25
N ASP A 196 -10.97 0.68 -28.51
CA ASP A 196 -9.72 0.16 -29.10
C ASP A 196 -8.58 1.19 -29.08
N ALA A 197 -8.91 2.48 -29.26
CA ALA A 197 -7.91 3.55 -29.27
C ALA A 197 -7.27 3.73 -27.89
N LEU A 198 -8.08 3.72 -26.83
CA LEU A 198 -7.60 3.85 -25.45
C LEU A 198 -6.89 2.58 -24.98
N GLU A 199 -7.36 1.40 -25.38
CA GLU A 199 -6.68 0.14 -25.10
C GLU A 199 -5.28 0.10 -25.73
N LYS A 200 -5.15 0.48 -27.02
CA LYS A 200 -3.84 0.58 -27.68
C LYS A 200 -2.92 1.58 -26.98
N ARG A 201 -3.44 2.78 -26.67
CA ARG A 201 -2.68 3.83 -25.98
C ARG A 201 -2.17 3.37 -24.62
N THR A 202 -3.04 2.80 -23.79
CA THR A 202 -2.69 2.33 -22.44
C THR A 202 -1.71 1.16 -22.48
N THR A 203 -1.89 0.23 -23.42
CA THR A 203 -0.96 -0.89 -23.62
C THR A 203 0.45 -0.40 -23.94
N ASN A 204 0.58 0.59 -24.83
CA ASN A 204 1.88 1.18 -25.16
C ASN A 204 2.54 1.86 -23.95
N GLU A 205 1.77 2.57 -23.13
CA GLU A 205 2.27 3.17 -21.88
C GLU A 205 2.80 2.10 -20.91
N ILE A 206 2.03 1.02 -20.71
CA ILE A 206 2.43 -0.11 -19.85
C ILE A 206 3.73 -0.72 -20.36
N LEU A 207 3.84 -1.03 -21.65
CA LEU A 207 5.06 -1.61 -22.24
C LEU A 207 6.28 -0.70 -22.01
N SER A 208 6.11 0.61 -22.23
CA SER A 208 7.19 1.58 -22.01
C SER A 208 7.61 1.68 -20.54
N LEU A 209 6.67 1.51 -19.62
CA LEU A 209 6.93 1.50 -18.17
C LEU A 209 7.62 0.24 -17.73
N GLU A 210 7.21 -0.92 -18.23
CA GLU A 210 7.83 -2.19 -17.88
C GLU A 210 9.29 -2.25 -18.35
N GLN A 211 9.60 -1.64 -19.50
CA GLN A 211 10.98 -1.43 -19.93
C GLN A 211 11.75 -0.52 -18.96
N ALA A 212 11.14 0.58 -18.51
CA ALA A 212 11.78 1.49 -17.55
C ALA A 212 12.00 0.82 -16.18
N LEU A 213 11.07 -0.02 -15.73
CA LEU A 213 11.19 -0.81 -14.51
C LEU A 213 12.33 -1.81 -14.60
N LYS A 214 12.39 -2.61 -15.67
CA LYS A 214 13.50 -3.54 -15.92
C LYS A 214 14.85 -2.83 -15.96
N ALA A 215 14.95 -1.70 -16.66
CA ALA A 215 16.17 -0.91 -16.70
C ALA A 215 16.57 -0.36 -15.32
N SER A 216 15.61 -0.05 -14.45
CA SER A 216 15.90 0.38 -13.07
C SER A 216 16.37 -0.76 -12.16
N GLU A 217 15.97 -1.99 -12.45
CA GLU A 217 16.38 -3.20 -11.74
C GLU A 217 17.76 -3.70 -12.22
N GLU A 218 18.09 -3.50 -13.50
CA GLU A 218 19.37 -3.89 -14.12
C GLU A 218 20.50 -2.87 -13.95
N ALA A 219 20.20 -1.64 -13.51
CA ALA A 219 21.24 -0.64 -13.23
C ALA A 219 22.14 -1.14 -12.07
N PRO A 220 23.47 -1.22 -12.25
CA PRO A 220 24.36 -1.70 -11.21
C PRO A 220 24.23 -0.78 -9.99
N ASP A 221 23.91 -1.41 -8.85
CA ASP A 221 23.73 -0.80 -7.55
C ASP A 221 24.83 0.24 -7.25
N GLN A 222 24.44 1.52 -7.16
CA GLN A 222 25.14 2.49 -6.30
C GLN A 222 25.05 2.10 -4.80
N LYS A 223 24.53 0.92 -4.45
CA LYS A 223 24.52 0.34 -3.10
C LYS A 223 25.83 -0.34 -2.69
N THR A 224 26.88 -0.31 -3.51
CA THR A 224 28.23 -0.82 -3.15
C THR A 224 29.18 0.27 -2.64
N ALA A 225 28.67 1.39 -2.12
CA ALA A 225 29.49 2.22 -1.23
C ALA A 225 29.66 1.47 0.11
N PRO A 226 30.90 1.21 0.59
CA PRO A 226 31.09 0.58 1.89
C PRO A 226 30.37 1.44 2.93
N LYS A 227 29.50 0.81 3.76
CA LYS A 227 28.81 1.44 4.88
C LYS A 227 29.85 1.99 5.85
N ALA A 228 30.32 3.21 5.58
CA ALA A 228 31.14 3.96 6.49
C ALA A 228 30.30 4.20 7.74
N ASN A 229 30.90 3.95 8.90
CA ASN A 229 30.34 4.18 10.22
C ASN A 229 29.82 5.64 10.29
N ASN A 230 28.54 5.85 9.95
CA ASN A 230 28.03 7.18 9.68
C ASN A 230 27.36 7.73 10.96
N PRO A 231 27.93 8.74 11.62
CA PRO A 231 27.34 9.37 12.79
C PRO A 231 25.92 9.92 12.55
N ALA A 232 25.50 10.09 11.28
CA ALA A 232 24.13 10.39 10.90
C ALA A 232 23.11 9.32 11.34
N ALA A 233 23.47 8.03 11.37
CA ALA A 233 22.57 6.97 11.86
C ALA A 233 22.27 7.12 13.36
N LYS A 234 23.25 7.57 14.15
CA LYS A 234 23.10 7.81 15.60
C LYS A 234 22.30 9.09 15.89
N ALA A 235 22.52 10.14 15.09
CA ALA A 235 21.72 11.37 15.15
C ALA A 235 20.25 11.13 14.71
N ASN A 236 20.04 10.29 13.71
CA ASN A 236 18.70 9.95 13.22
C ASN A 236 17.95 9.02 14.19
N ASN A 237 18.64 8.18 14.96
CA ASN A 237 18.02 7.40 16.03
C ASN A 237 17.56 8.30 17.19
N ALA A 238 18.27 9.41 17.46
CA ALA A 238 17.83 10.43 18.41
C ALA A 238 16.62 11.24 17.89
N ALA A 239 16.58 11.57 16.60
CA ALA A 239 15.43 12.22 15.96
C ALA A 239 14.21 11.29 15.91
N ALA A 240 14.39 10.00 15.62
CA ALA A 240 13.34 8.99 15.69
C ALA A 240 12.81 8.82 17.13
N LYS A 241 13.67 8.88 18.14
CA LYS A 241 13.28 8.85 19.56
C LYS A 241 12.48 10.10 19.96
N ALA A 242 12.83 11.28 19.43
CA ALA A 242 12.07 12.53 19.64
C ALA A 242 10.70 12.50 18.94
N ASN A 243 10.64 12.00 17.71
CA ASN A 243 9.38 11.84 16.97
C ASN A 243 8.49 10.75 17.57
N ASN A 244 9.06 9.67 18.11
CA ASN A 244 8.33 8.63 18.83
C ASN A 244 7.79 9.18 20.17
N ALA A 245 8.54 10.06 20.86
CA ALA A 245 8.03 10.76 22.03
C ALA A 245 6.86 11.71 21.69
N ALA A 246 6.93 12.42 20.57
CA ALA A 246 5.83 13.27 20.08
C ALA A 246 4.60 12.46 19.65
N ALA A 247 4.79 11.36 18.91
CA ALA A 247 3.70 10.46 18.50
C ALA A 247 3.05 9.76 19.71
N LYS A 248 3.86 9.34 20.70
CA LYS A 248 3.36 8.78 21.97
C LYS A 248 2.59 9.82 22.79
N ALA A 249 3.02 11.08 22.80
CA ALA A 249 2.30 12.17 23.44
C ALA A 249 0.95 12.46 22.75
N ASN A 250 0.93 12.46 21.41
CA ASN A 250 -0.31 12.64 20.64
C ASN A 250 -1.30 11.48 20.83
N ASN A 251 -0.81 10.23 20.87
CA ASN A 251 -1.63 9.06 21.17
C ASN A 251 -2.10 9.02 22.64
N ALA A 252 -1.27 9.47 23.59
CA ALA A 252 -1.67 9.60 24.99
C ALA A 252 -2.74 10.69 25.18
N ALA A 253 -2.65 11.80 24.46
CA ALA A 253 -3.67 12.84 24.43
C ALA A 253 -4.98 12.34 23.81
N ALA A 254 -4.91 11.54 22.75
CA ALA A 254 -6.09 10.90 22.15
C ALA A 254 -6.77 9.91 23.12
N LYS A 255 -5.99 9.19 23.93
CA LYS A 255 -6.48 8.24 24.96
C LYS A 255 -7.02 8.94 26.21
N ALA A 256 -6.49 10.10 26.58
CA ALA A 256 -6.93 10.89 27.74
C ALA A 256 -8.21 11.70 27.47
N ASN A 257 -8.48 12.09 26.22
CA ASN A 257 -9.70 12.81 25.83
C ASN A 257 -10.96 11.94 25.73
N GLY A 258 -10.97 10.73 26.32
CA GLY A 258 -12.19 9.96 26.50
C GLY A 258 -12.97 9.67 25.22
N ARG A 259 -12.31 9.62 24.06
CA ARG A 259 -12.88 8.87 22.94
C ARG A 259 -12.71 7.40 23.30
N PRO A 260 -13.80 6.62 23.44
CA PRO A 260 -13.66 5.19 23.67
C PRO A 260 -12.73 4.63 22.60
N ALA A 261 -11.87 3.69 23.00
CA ALA A 261 -11.18 2.83 22.05
C ALA A 261 -12.25 2.36 21.09
N ALA A 262 -12.20 2.90 19.87
CA ALA A 262 -13.25 2.66 18.93
C ALA A 262 -13.20 1.17 18.67
N ASP A 263 -14.25 0.49 19.09
CA ASP A 263 -14.62 -0.80 18.57
C ASP A 263 -14.91 -0.56 17.08
N THR A 264 -13.85 -0.42 16.28
CA THR A 264 -13.91 -0.16 14.85
C THR A 264 -13.40 -1.38 14.11
N GLY A 265 -14.10 -2.49 14.35
CA GLY A 265 -14.78 -3.05 13.20
C GLY A 265 -15.84 -2.03 12.75
N ALA A 266 -15.72 -1.54 11.51
CA ALA A 266 -16.67 -0.61 10.89
C ALA A 266 -16.63 0.86 11.37
N ALA A 267 -15.78 1.64 10.72
CA ALA A 267 -16.13 3.01 10.31
C ALA A 267 -15.45 3.29 8.97
N VAL A 268 -15.95 2.64 7.91
CA VAL A 268 -15.81 3.14 6.55
C VAL A 268 -16.54 4.48 6.55
N ASN A 269 -15.78 5.58 6.46
CA ASN A 269 -16.35 6.91 6.47
C ASN A 269 -17.11 7.14 5.16
N ALA A 270 -18.40 6.85 5.19
CA ALA A 270 -19.34 7.30 4.18
C ALA A 270 -19.62 8.80 4.42
N GLY A 271 -19.09 9.64 3.52
CA GLY A 271 -19.68 10.91 3.15
C GLY A 271 -19.17 12.16 3.87
N ALA A 272 -18.43 13.00 3.14
CA ALA A 272 -18.72 14.43 3.01
C ALA A 272 -17.80 15.04 1.94
N ALA A 273 -18.32 15.18 0.72
CA ALA A 273 -17.86 16.22 -0.19
C ALA A 273 -18.24 17.56 0.45
N ALA A 274 -17.24 18.36 0.83
CA ALA A 274 -17.44 19.77 1.12
C ALA A 274 -17.34 20.54 -0.19
N ASP A 275 -18.49 21.03 -0.64
CA ASP A 275 -18.64 22.13 -1.58
C ASP A 275 -17.91 23.38 -1.07
N THR A 276 -17.10 23.99 -1.94
CA THR A 276 -16.88 25.44 -1.93
C THR A 276 -16.73 25.97 -3.36
N GLY A 277 -17.85 26.44 -3.91
CA GLY A 277 -18.02 27.74 -4.57
C GLY A 277 -17.20 28.11 -5.81
N ALA A 278 -17.87 28.22 -6.96
CA ALA A 278 -17.76 29.39 -7.84
C ALA A 278 -18.89 29.48 -8.89
N ALA A 279 -19.61 30.61 -8.82
CA ALA A 279 -20.15 31.43 -9.93
C ALA A 279 -21.47 31.07 -10.66
N ALA A 280 -22.40 32.04 -10.50
CA ALA A 280 -23.23 32.72 -11.52
C ALA A 280 -24.63 32.17 -11.91
N ASP A 281 -25.62 32.94 -11.44
CA ASP A 281 -26.96 33.28 -11.98
C ASP A 281 -27.01 33.53 -13.52
N PRO A 282 -28.19 33.78 -14.18
CA PRO A 282 -29.57 33.89 -13.66
C PRO A 282 -30.68 33.26 -14.54
N GLY A 283 -31.93 33.25 -14.01
CA GLY A 283 -33.10 33.55 -14.86
C GLY A 283 -34.40 32.79 -14.59
N GLY A 284 -35.44 33.52 -14.18
CA GLY A 284 -36.75 33.42 -14.83
C GLY A 284 -37.94 32.92 -14.01
N ALA A 285 -38.75 33.89 -13.55
CA ALA A 285 -40.23 33.90 -13.47
C ALA A 285 -40.94 32.82 -12.63
N ALA A 286 -41.67 33.22 -11.57
CA ALA A 286 -43.14 33.40 -11.54
C ALA A 286 -43.90 32.10 -11.87
N ASP A 287 -44.84 31.60 -11.07
CA ASP A 287 -46.02 32.29 -10.59
C ASP A 287 -46.83 31.37 -9.64
N THR A 288 -47.66 31.97 -8.76
CA THR A 288 -48.86 31.45 -8.06
C THR A 288 -48.84 30.04 -7.43
N GLY A 289 -49.20 29.79 -6.17
CA GLY A 289 -50.38 30.26 -5.44
C GLY A 289 -51.22 29.05 -4.98
N ALA A 290 -51.89 29.17 -3.83
CA ALA A 290 -53.03 28.35 -3.35
C ALA A 290 -52.72 26.91 -2.85
N THR A 291 -52.67 26.65 -1.53
CA THR A 291 -53.76 26.33 -0.56
C THR A 291 -54.20 24.87 -0.51
N ALA A 292 -54.19 24.32 0.72
CA ALA A 292 -55.01 23.21 1.25
C ALA A 292 -54.87 21.84 0.54
N ASP A 293 -55.03 20.68 1.16
CA ASP A 293 -55.87 20.33 2.29
C ASP A 293 -55.38 19.02 2.91
N ALA A 294 -55.71 18.83 4.19
CA ALA A 294 -55.55 17.60 4.94
C ALA A 294 -56.76 16.67 4.73
N GLY A 295 -56.54 15.37 4.80
CA GLY A 295 -57.57 14.32 4.79
C GLY A 295 -56.88 12.99 4.48
N ASP A 296 -56.40 12.26 5.47
CA ASP A 296 -57.15 11.37 6.38
C ASP A 296 -57.79 10.16 5.67
N SER A 297 -57.47 8.99 6.23
CA SER A 297 -58.19 7.71 6.19
C SER A 297 -58.12 6.83 4.93
N ALA A 298 -57.29 5.80 5.09
CA ALA A 298 -57.69 4.38 5.07
C ALA A 298 -58.57 3.89 3.90
N ARG A 299 -57.95 3.15 2.98
CA ARG A 299 -58.19 1.71 2.72
C ARG A 299 -57.16 1.15 1.74
#